data_AF-A0A1L8HBY4-F1
#
_entry.id   AF-A0A1L8HBY4-F1
#
_cell.length_a   1.000
_cell.length_b   1.000
_cell.length_c   1.000
_cell.angle_alpha   90.00
_cell.angle_beta   90.00
_cell.angle_gamma   90.00
#
_symmetry.space_group_name_H-M   'P 1'
#
loop_
_entity.id
_entity.type
_entity.pdbx_description
1 polymer ?
#
loop_
_entity_poly.entity_id
_entity_poly.type
_entity_poly.pdbx_seq_one_letter_code
_entity_poly.pdbx_strand_id
1 'polypeptide(L)'
;MFIMILKDKGVQKCLCVIHCYWLHSFTHCPPFLLTNMAQPGGSSRVRNATAEDQQIADQVKEDVVEKVGRKLSIFIVVGVFTDEVPAANIYFMKVKVEDNDCAHIRIHVNRNGKAHLHSVQDHKSQDSQLEYF
;
A
#
# COMPACT_ATOMS: atom_id res chain seq x y z
N MET A 1 -47.58 -11.24 -1.41
CA MET A 1 -46.51 -12.21 -1.08
C MET A 1 -45.48 -12.14 -2.19
N PHE A 2 -44.40 -11.40 -2.01
CA PHE A 2 -43.14 -11.55 -2.74
C PHE A 2 -42.03 -11.04 -1.83
N ILE A 3 -41.02 -11.88 -1.66
CA ILE A 3 -39.95 -11.82 -0.66
C ILE A 3 -38.63 -11.57 -1.42
N MET A 4 -37.79 -10.69 -0.84
CA MET A 4 -36.34 -10.48 -1.08
C MET A 4 -35.94 -9.91 -2.46
N ILE A 5 -34.99 -8.97 -2.56
CA ILE A 5 -33.54 -9.19 -2.42
C ILE A 5 -32.81 -7.91 -1.99
N LEU A 6 -31.85 -8.11 -1.07
CA LEU A 6 -30.81 -7.18 -0.60
C LEU A 6 -29.93 -6.62 -1.73
N LYS A 7 -29.59 -5.33 -1.65
CA LYS A 7 -28.32 -4.80 -2.17
C LYS A 7 -27.89 -3.58 -1.37
N ASP A 8 -27.40 -3.81 -0.16
CA ASP A 8 -26.77 -2.77 0.64
C ASP A 8 -25.39 -2.44 0.03
N LYS A 9 -25.33 -1.36 -0.73
CA LYS A 9 -24.09 -0.74 -1.18
C LYS A 9 -23.62 0.16 -0.05
N GLY A 10 -22.77 -0.39 0.81
CA GLY A 10 -22.05 0.34 1.84
C GLY A 10 -21.30 1.53 1.25
N VAL A 11 -21.86 2.71 1.43
CA VAL A 11 -21.11 3.97 1.43
C VAL A 11 -20.84 4.27 2.89
N GLN A 12 -19.61 4.00 3.31
CA GLN A 12 -19.06 4.52 4.55
C GLN A 12 -19.04 6.05 4.44
N LYS A 13 -20.15 6.69 4.81
CA LYS A 13 -20.22 8.13 5.08
C LYS A 13 -19.55 8.34 6.43
N CYS A 14 -18.24 8.59 6.42
CA CYS A 14 -17.58 9.18 7.56
C CYS A 14 -18.20 10.56 7.81
N LEU A 15 -18.99 10.57 8.88
CA LEU A 15 -19.64 11.68 9.51
C LEU A 15 -18.56 12.66 10.01
N CYS A 16 -18.27 13.72 9.24
CA CYS A 16 -17.47 14.83 9.77
C CYS A 16 -18.44 15.86 10.36
N VAL A 17 -18.48 15.89 11.69
CA VAL A 17 -19.27 16.80 12.51
C VAL A 17 -18.89 18.23 12.19
N ILE A 18 -19.90 19.03 11.84
CA ILE A 18 -19.81 20.46 11.57
C ILE A 18 -19.92 21.21 12.91
N HIS A 19 -18.82 21.78 13.37
CA HIS A 19 -18.72 23.00 14.20
C HIS A 19 -17.21 23.25 14.39
N CYS A 20 -16.61 24.44 14.25
CA CYS A 20 -17.12 25.79 14.22
C CYS A 20 -15.94 26.77 13.93
N TYR A 21 -16.26 27.96 13.41
CA TYR A 21 -15.49 29.23 13.42
C TYR A 21 -14.25 29.42 12.52
N TRP A 22 -14.51 30.13 11.42
CA TRP A 22 -13.95 31.44 11.01
C TRP A 22 -12.45 31.78 11.25
N LEU A 23 -11.80 32.15 10.12
CA LEU A 23 -10.59 32.98 9.96
C LEU A 23 -9.21 32.35 10.23
N HIS A 24 -8.56 31.88 9.16
CA HIS A 24 -7.42 32.56 8.51
C HIS A 24 -6.72 31.62 7.50
N SER A 25 -6.26 32.21 6.40
CA SER A 25 -5.25 31.67 5.47
C SER A 25 -5.64 30.45 4.63
N PHE A 26 -6.38 30.72 3.56
CA PHE A 26 -6.16 30.01 2.30
C PHE A 26 -4.76 30.37 1.78
N THR A 27 -3.76 29.53 2.03
CA THR A 27 -2.58 29.38 1.16
C THR A 27 -1.76 28.18 1.61
N HIS A 28 -1.56 27.26 0.65
CA HIS A 28 -0.74 26.05 0.69
C HIS A 28 -1.35 24.81 1.35
N CYS A 29 -2.29 24.18 0.63
CA CYS A 29 -2.12 22.73 0.43
C CYS A 29 -0.81 22.54 -0.35
N PRO A 30 0.21 21.84 0.19
CA PRO A 30 1.30 21.40 -0.66
C PRO A 30 0.68 20.51 -1.73
N PRO A 31 1.02 20.71 -3.01
CA PRO A 31 0.56 19.82 -4.04
C PRO A 31 1.14 18.45 -3.69
N PHE A 32 0.27 17.44 -3.58
CA PHE A 32 0.66 16.05 -3.81
C PHE A 32 1.19 15.98 -5.25
N LEU A 33 2.44 16.44 -5.44
CA LEU A 33 3.20 16.31 -6.67
C LEU A 33 3.60 14.86 -6.78
N LEU A 34 2.64 14.08 -7.25
CA LEU A 34 2.86 12.74 -7.75
C LEU A 34 3.54 12.93 -9.12
N THR A 35 4.80 13.38 -9.11
CA THR A 35 5.56 13.70 -10.32
C THR A 35 5.88 12.41 -11.04
N ASN A 36 5.17 12.29 -12.14
CA ASN A 36 5.27 11.36 -13.23
C ASN A 36 6.68 11.32 -13.83
N MET A 37 7.34 10.17 -13.78
CA MET A 37 8.35 9.78 -14.77
C MET A 37 8.10 8.33 -15.16
N ALA A 38 7.33 8.14 -16.24
CA ALA A 38 7.17 6.83 -16.88
C ALA A 38 8.50 6.45 -17.54
N GLN A 39 9.20 5.46 -16.97
CA GLN A 39 10.34 4.81 -17.61
C GLN A 39 9.83 3.74 -18.60
N PRO A 40 10.48 3.57 -19.77
CA PRO A 40 10.12 2.54 -20.72
C PRO A 40 10.53 1.16 -20.18
N GLY A 41 9.56 0.47 -19.59
CA GLY A 41 9.70 -0.87 -19.04
C GLY A 41 8.60 -1.15 -18.03
N GLY A 42 7.35 -1.34 -18.50
CA GLY A 42 6.24 -1.95 -17.74
C GLY A 42 5.90 -1.42 -16.35
N SER A 43 6.48 -0.31 -15.92
CA SER A 43 6.48 0.14 -14.54
C SER A 43 5.18 0.88 -14.26
N SER A 44 4.26 0.25 -13.53
CA SER A 44 3.01 0.91 -13.13
C SER A 44 3.30 2.05 -12.15
N ARG A 45 2.55 3.15 -12.19
CA ARG A 45 2.73 4.25 -11.22
C ARG A 45 2.44 3.76 -9.79
N VAL A 46 3.16 4.26 -8.78
CA VAL A 46 2.83 3.99 -7.37
C VAL A 46 1.35 4.30 -7.12
N ARG A 47 0.61 3.32 -6.64
CA ARG A 47 -0.83 3.39 -6.35
C ARG A 47 -1.10 3.05 -4.89
N ASN A 48 -2.29 3.42 -4.40
CA ASN A 48 -2.75 2.99 -3.09
C ASN A 48 -3.01 1.48 -3.09
N ALA A 49 -2.78 0.86 -1.93
CA ALA A 49 -3.01 -0.56 -1.73
C ALA A 49 -4.50 -0.92 -1.79
N THR A 50 -4.80 -2.07 -2.39
CA THR A 50 -6.11 -2.73 -2.32
C THR A 50 -6.09 -3.86 -1.30
N ALA A 51 -7.25 -4.47 -1.03
CA ALA A 51 -7.35 -5.65 -0.18
C ALA A 51 -6.53 -6.83 -0.72
N GLU A 52 -6.45 -7.00 -2.04
CA GLU A 52 -5.67 -8.06 -2.68
C GLU A 52 -4.16 -7.86 -2.45
N ASP A 53 -3.67 -6.61 -2.51
CA ASP A 53 -2.26 -6.32 -2.22
C ASP A 53 -1.90 -6.66 -0.76
N GLN A 54 -2.81 -6.36 0.17
CA GLN A 54 -2.64 -6.75 1.57
C GLN A 54 -2.57 -8.28 1.72
N GLN A 55 -3.45 -9.02 1.05
CA GLN A 55 -3.43 -10.49 1.09
C GLN A 55 -2.14 -11.08 0.52
N ILE A 56 -1.54 -10.45 -0.49
CA ILE A 56 -0.22 -10.85 -1.02
C ILE A 56 0.88 -10.60 0.02
N ALA A 57 0.86 -9.44 0.69
CA ALA A 57 1.82 -9.14 1.74
C ALA A 57 1.67 -10.08 2.95
N ASP A 58 0.43 -10.44 3.31
CA ASP A 58 0.14 -11.31 4.45
C ASP A 58 0.71 -12.73 4.25
N GLN A 59 0.78 -13.23 3.01
CA GLN A 59 1.38 -14.53 2.69
C GLN A 59 2.87 -14.62 3.03
N VAL A 60 3.58 -13.48 3.00
CA VAL A 60 5.03 -13.42 3.26
C VAL A 60 5.34 -12.73 4.59
N LYS A 61 4.33 -12.45 5.41
CA LYS A 61 4.48 -11.69 6.66
C LYS A 61 5.46 -12.35 7.62
N GLU A 62 5.42 -13.68 7.74
CA GLU A 62 6.34 -14.43 8.60
C GLU A 62 7.79 -14.25 8.14
N ASP A 63 8.04 -14.36 6.83
CA ASP A 63 9.37 -14.13 6.24
C ASP A 63 9.87 -12.69 6.48
N VAL A 64 8.95 -11.70 6.44
CA VAL A 64 9.30 -10.30 6.71
C VAL A 64 9.68 -10.12 8.18
N VAL A 65 8.91 -10.69 9.11
CA VAL A 65 9.21 -10.62 10.55
C VAL A 65 10.56 -11.26 10.86
N GLU A 66 10.86 -12.41 10.24
CA GLU A 66 12.15 -13.09 10.38
C GLU A 66 13.29 -12.22 9.84
N LYS A 67 13.16 -11.65 8.64
CA LYS A 67 14.21 -10.81 8.04
C LYS A 67 14.46 -9.51 8.78
N VAL A 68 13.42 -8.87 9.31
CA VAL A 68 13.56 -7.64 10.10
C VAL A 68 14.10 -7.96 11.51
N GLY A 69 13.91 -9.20 11.99
CA GLY A 69 14.43 -9.64 13.29
C GLY A 69 13.68 -9.03 14.49
N ARG A 70 12.48 -8.46 14.28
CA ARG A 70 11.65 -7.89 15.35
C ARG A 70 10.17 -8.14 15.07
N LYS A 71 9.36 -8.12 16.13
CA LYS A 71 7.90 -8.21 16.01
C LYS A 71 7.35 -6.92 15.42
N LEU A 72 6.44 -7.07 14.46
CA LEU A 72 5.75 -5.95 13.82
C LEU A 72 4.37 -5.79 14.47
N SER A 73 4.14 -4.67 15.15
CA SER A 73 2.87 -4.37 15.81
C SER A 73 1.76 -4.08 14.82
N ILE A 74 2.11 -3.44 13.69
CA ILE A 74 1.23 -3.10 12.59
C ILE A 74 1.78 -3.77 11.32
N PHE A 75 0.91 -4.14 10.40
CA PHE A 75 1.32 -4.67 9.10
C PHE A 75 0.28 -4.29 8.04
N ILE A 76 0.33 -3.03 7.61
CA ILE A 76 -0.67 -2.45 6.69
C ILE A 76 0.05 -1.95 5.45
N VAL A 77 -0.34 -2.45 4.27
CA VAL A 77 0.17 -1.95 2.99
C VAL A 77 -0.48 -0.61 2.68
N VAL A 78 0.33 0.41 2.41
CA VAL A 78 -0.14 1.78 2.12
C VAL A 78 0.08 2.18 0.67
N GLY A 79 1.13 1.66 0.03
CA GLY A 79 1.48 1.99 -1.34
C GLY A 79 2.07 0.80 -2.06
N VAL A 80 1.77 0.68 -3.35
CA VAL A 80 2.13 -0.47 -4.19
C VAL A 80 2.66 0.02 -5.52
N PHE A 81 3.74 -0.59 -5.96
CA PHE A 81 4.33 -0.44 -7.28
C PHE A 81 4.49 -1.85 -7.87
N THR A 82 3.93 -2.09 -9.05
CA THR A 82 3.98 -3.41 -9.70
C THR A 82 4.77 -3.32 -11.00
N ASP A 83 5.66 -4.28 -11.17
CA ASP A 83 6.44 -4.51 -12.39
C ASP A 83 6.11 -5.91 -12.91
N GLU A 84 5.53 -5.98 -14.11
CA GLU A 84 5.09 -7.23 -14.74
C GLU A 84 6.21 -7.74 -15.64
N VAL A 85 6.83 -8.87 -15.26
CA VAL A 85 7.85 -9.53 -16.09
C VAL A 85 7.31 -10.84 -16.68
N PRO A 86 7.83 -11.33 -17.82
CA PRO A 86 7.26 -12.50 -18.49
C PRO A 86 7.11 -13.75 -17.62
N ALA A 87 7.94 -13.92 -16.58
CA ALA A 87 7.95 -15.09 -15.72
C ALA A 87 7.12 -14.94 -14.42
N ALA A 88 6.88 -13.71 -13.95
CA ALA A 88 6.31 -13.44 -12.64
C ALA A 88 5.86 -11.96 -12.54
N ASN A 89 5.04 -11.67 -11.54
CA ASN A 89 4.71 -10.30 -11.18
C ASN A 89 5.56 -9.89 -9.96
N ILE A 90 6.25 -8.77 -10.07
CA ILE A 90 7.09 -8.23 -9.01
C ILE A 90 6.32 -7.09 -8.36
N TYR A 91 6.02 -7.24 -7.07
CA TYR A 91 5.36 -6.24 -6.26
C TYR A 91 6.37 -5.58 -5.34
N PHE A 92 6.46 -4.27 -5.41
CA PHE A 92 7.08 -3.45 -4.40
C PHE A 92 5.94 -2.88 -3.55
N MET A 93 6.04 -3.04 -2.24
CA MET A 93 5.01 -2.63 -1.31
C MET A 93 5.63 -1.82 -0.18
N LYS A 94 5.02 -0.68 0.12
CA LYS A 94 5.27 0.10 1.31
C LYS A 94 4.33 -0.38 2.41
N VAL A 95 4.89 -0.93 3.48
CA VAL A 95 4.16 -1.51 4.60
C VAL A 95 4.41 -0.69 5.84
N LYS A 96 3.35 -0.16 6.44
CA LYS A 96 3.41 0.48 7.75
C LYS A 96 3.61 -0.61 8.81
N VAL A 97 4.71 -0.51 9.55
CA VAL A 97 5.09 -1.48 10.59
C VAL A 97 4.90 -0.93 12.00
N GLU A 98 5.04 0.39 12.15
CA GLU A 98 4.77 1.16 13.37
C GLU A 98 4.19 2.54 12.99
N ASP A 99 3.83 3.38 13.95
CA ASP A 99 3.16 4.66 13.66
C ASP A 99 3.95 5.60 12.74
N ASN A 100 5.27 5.64 12.91
CA ASN A 100 6.19 6.49 12.14
C ASN A 100 7.23 5.69 11.35
N ASP A 101 7.05 4.38 11.23
CA ASP A 101 8.00 3.49 10.57
C ASP A 101 7.33 2.61 9.51
N CYS A 102 8.00 2.50 8.37
CA CYS A 102 7.60 1.73 7.23
C CYS A 102 8.71 0.77 6.82
N ALA A 103 8.32 -0.39 6.31
CA ALA A 103 9.19 -1.29 5.58
C ALA A 103 8.83 -1.25 4.09
N HIS A 104 9.82 -1.21 3.21
CA HIS A 104 9.62 -1.47 1.80
C HIS A 104 9.94 -2.94 1.55
N ILE A 105 9.00 -3.68 0.99
CA ILE A 105 9.17 -5.11 0.70
C ILE A 105 9.02 -5.36 -0.79
N ARG A 106 9.79 -6.31 -1.31
CA ARG A 106 9.71 -6.78 -2.68
C ARG A 106 9.26 -8.23 -2.68
N ILE A 107 8.16 -8.49 -3.36
CA ILE A 107 7.51 -9.81 -3.43
C ILE A 107 7.48 -10.25 -4.89
N HIS A 108 7.86 -11.49 -5.14
CA HIS A 108 7.71 -12.13 -6.45
C HIS A 108 6.51 -13.06 -6.40
N VAL A 109 5.53 -12.83 -7.26
CA VAL A 109 4.36 -13.68 -7.40
C VAL A 109 4.50 -14.46 -8.70
N ASN A 110 4.62 -15.78 -8.58
CA ASN A 110 4.70 -16.63 -9.76
C ASN A 110 3.33 -16.78 -10.45
N ARG A 111 3.31 -17.43 -11.62
CA ARG A 111 2.06 -17.68 -12.37
C ARG A 111 1.04 -18.56 -11.64
N ASN A 112 1.46 -19.29 -10.60
CA ASN A 112 0.59 -20.10 -9.75
C ASN A 112 -0.02 -19.28 -8.60
N GLY A 113 0.27 -17.98 -8.51
CA GLY A 113 -0.23 -17.09 -7.46
C GLY A 113 0.53 -17.20 -6.14
N LYS A 114 1.63 -17.96 -6.08
CA LYS A 114 2.44 -18.09 -4.87
C LYS A 114 3.37 -16.89 -4.71
N ALA A 115 3.22 -16.20 -3.59
CA ALA A 115 4.06 -15.07 -3.19
C ALA A 115 5.36 -15.55 -2.52
N HIS A 116 6.46 -14.89 -2.86
CA HIS A 116 7.77 -15.12 -2.26
C HIS A 116 8.44 -13.79 -1.93
N LEU A 117 8.89 -13.64 -0.68
CA LEU A 117 9.67 -12.47 -0.29
C LEU A 117 11.05 -12.49 -0.94
N HIS A 118 11.38 -11.46 -1.69
CA HIS A 118 12.69 -11.30 -2.31
C HIS A 118 13.62 -10.48 -1.41
N SER A 119 13.21 -9.26 -1.08
CA SER A 119 14.00 -8.30 -0.30
C SER A 119 13.13 -7.45 0.62
N VAL A 120 13.74 -6.93 1.67
CA VAL A 120 13.14 -6.04 2.66
C VAL A 120 14.11 -4.89 2.90
N GLN A 121 13.60 -3.67 2.95
CA GLN A 121 14.28 -2.51 3.51
C GLN A 121 13.45 -2.00 4.68
N ASP A 122 13.99 -2.10 5.88
CA ASP A 122 13.42 -1.63 7.12
C ASP A 122 13.78 -0.16 7.42
N HIS A 123 13.18 0.41 8.46
CA HIS A 123 13.43 1.78 8.95
C HIS A 123 13.24 2.88 7.89
N LYS A 124 12.18 2.78 7.08
CA LYS A 124 11.82 3.80 6.09
C LYS A 124 10.80 4.77 6.66
N SER A 125 10.99 6.05 6.37
CA SER A 125 10.02 7.09 6.72
C SER A 125 8.70 6.93 5.94
N GLN A 126 7.60 7.37 6.54
CA GLN A 126 6.29 7.44 5.88
C GLN A 126 6.30 8.34 4.63
N ASP A 127 7.21 9.31 4.55
CA ASP A 127 7.38 10.17 3.37
C ASP A 127 8.35 9.60 2.33
N SER A 128 9.05 8.50 2.64
CA SER A 128 9.97 7.85 1.71
C SER A 128 9.22 7.31 0.49
N GLN A 129 9.64 7.72 -0.70
CA GLN A 129 9.07 7.22 -1.96
C GLN A 129 9.41 5.73 -2.15
N LEU A 130 8.45 4.98 -2.69
CA LEU A 130 8.62 3.58 -3.02
C LEU A 130 9.31 3.45 -4.38
N GLU A 131 10.57 3.04 -4.35
CA GLU A 131 11.46 2.91 -5.53
C GLU A 131 11.87 1.45 -5.75
N TYR A 132 12.52 1.15 -6.88
CA TYR A 132 13.05 -0.17 -7.19
C TYR A 132 14.30 -0.51 -6.33
N PHE A 133 14.41 -1.75 -5.83
CA PHE A 133 15.54 -2.25 -5.05
C PHE A 133 15.72 -3.77 -5.06
#